data_AF-A0A968LCA8-F1
#
_entry.id   AF-A0A968LCA8-F1
#
_cell.length_a   1.000
_cell.length_b   1.000
_cell.length_c   1.000
_cell.angle_alpha   90.00
_cell.angle_beta   90.00
_cell.angle_gamma   90.00
#
_symmetry.space_group_name_H-M   'P 1'
#
loop_
_entity.id
_entity.type
_entity.pdbx_description
1 polymer ?
#
loop_
_entity_poly.entity_id
_entity_poly.type
_entity_poly.pdbx_seq_one_letter_code
_entity_poly.pdbx_strand_id
1 'polypeptide(L)'
;MARIREVLRCGGEGVDFPDAPEGETVEQSIKRQILSQQEFLASPVGLRVEPGQTLGLIGGELVVEGGALKAPSGRIELGSVVGGGLVGLVPGEVGFALDYAGVASFGGMQFSQQAGVVASGEGGGEIRLRGGEVVLVGESLIFADTLGNEDGVGLDVAVERLELRERSRIAAATLSAGNAGEVSIDTARLLVSDGAQISARTFGEGNAGNLTIAATESVEAIGTSADGRFSSGLFARVNSGATGDGGDLTITTSRLLVSDGAQIDVVTFGEGNAAI
;
A
#
# COMPACT_ATOMS: atom_id res chain seq x y z
N MET A 1 -9.52 7.35 20.34
CA MET A 1 -9.98 6.26 19.46
C MET A 1 -11.01 6.86 18.52
N ALA A 2 -10.60 7.29 17.33
CA ALA A 2 -11.53 7.78 16.31
C ALA A 2 -11.91 6.58 15.43
N ARG A 3 -13.07 5.97 15.66
CA ARG A 3 -13.68 5.10 14.65
C ARG A 3 -14.37 6.02 13.66
N ILE A 4 -13.81 6.18 12.46
CA ILE A 4 -14.42 6.96 11.39
C ILE A 4 -15.59 6.13 10.87
N ARG A 5 -16.82 6.54 11.22
CA ARG A 5 -18.07 5.83 10.88
C ARG A 5 -18.82 6.44 9.71
N GLU A 6 -18.34 7.55 9.16
CA GLU A 6 -19.04 8.25 8.09
C GLU A 6 -18.07 9.18 7.37
N VAL A 7 -18.30 9.30 6.06
CA VAL A 7 -17.57 10.12 5.10
C VAL A 7 -17.31 11.52 5.65
N LEU A 8 -16.04 11.88 5.90
CA LEU A 8 -15.66 13.28 6.12
C LEU A 8 -15.57 13.97 4.75
N ARG A 9 -16.74 14.28 4.16
CA ARG A 9 -16.86 15.15 3.00
C ARG A 9 -16.89 16.60 3.49
N CYS A 10 -15.80 17.34 3.25
CA CYS A 10 -15.88 18.80 3.22
C CYS A 10 -16.46 19.25 1.88
N GLY A 11 -17.80 19.16 1.73
CA GLY A 11 -18.59 19.85 0.70
C GLY A 11 -19.02 19.02 -0.53
N GLY A 12 -20.32 19.10 -0.87
CA GLY A 12 -20.88 18.82 -2.20
C GLY A 12 -21.62 17.49 -2.40
N GLU A 13 -22.91 17.56 -2.73
CA GLU A 13 -23.78 16.44 -3.09
C GLU A 13 -23.42 15.85 -4.47
N GLY A 14 -23.38 14.51 -4.55
CA GLY A 14 -23.09 13.75 -5.77
C GLY A 14 -22.34 12.47 -5.42
N VAL A 15 -22.82 11.31 -5.87
CA VAL A 15 -22.06 10.06 -5.81
C VAL A 15 -20.99 10.11 -6.90
N ASP A 16 -19.92 10.83 -6.59
CA ASP A 16 -18.77 11.04 -7.44
C ASP A 16 -17.71 9.95 -7.20
N PHE A 17 -17.09 9.46 -8.27
CA PHE A 17 -16.10 8.37 -8.24
C PHE A 17 -14.73 8.96 -7.89
N PRO A 18 -14.24 8.89 -6.64
CA PRO A 18 -13.29 9.90 -6.16
C PRO A 18 -11.82 9.75 -6.64
N ASP A 19 -11.52 8.68 -7.37
CA ASP A 19 -10.17 8.34 -7.86
C ASP A 19 -10.11 8.07 -9.37
N ALA A 20 -11.28 8.03 -10.01
CA ALA A 20 -11.35 7.95 -11.46
C ALA A 20 -11.45 9.40 -11.94
N PRO A 21 -10.50 9.92 -12.74
CA PRO A 21 -10.63 11.24 -13.32
C PRO A 21 -12.01 11.38 -13.98
N GLU A 22 -12.61 12.55 -13.81
CA GLU A 22 -13.97 12.82 -14.27
C GLU A 22 -14.23 12.26 -15.68
N GLY A 23 -15.29 11.44 -15.79
CA GLY A 23 -15.71 10.81 -17.05
C GLY A 23 -15.11 9.44 -17.35
N GLU A 24 -14.31 8.86 -16.44
CA GLU A 24 -13.75 7.54 -16.63
C GLU A 24 -14.67 6.40 -16.18
N THR A 25 -14.74 5.34 -16.98
CA THR A 25 -15.56 4.16 -16.68
C THR A 25 -14.89 3.22 -15.69
N VAL A 26 -15.70 2.40 -15.03
CA VAL A 26 -15.27 1.31 -14.14
C VAL A 26 -14.27 0.38 -14.83
N GLU A 27 -14.55 0.02 -16.08
CA GLU A 27 -13.69 -0.84 -16.89
C GLU A 27 -12.32 -0.19 -17.16
N GLN A 28 -12.27 1.13 -17.34
CA GLN A 28 -11.02 1.88 -17.51
C GLN A 28 -10.21 1.95 -16.22
N SER A 29 -10.87 2.09 -15.06
CA SER A 29 -10.23 2.06 -13.74
C SER A 29 -9.63 0.69 -13.41
N ILE A 30 -10.37 -0.39 -13.68
CA ILE A 30 -9.88 -1.78 -13.56
C ILE A 30 -8.71 -2.00 -14.51
N LYS A 31 -8.82 -1.58 -15.77
CA LYS A 31 -7.72 -1.67 -16.74
C LYS A 31 -6.49 -0.91 -16.26
N ARG A 32 -6.61 0.29 -15.67
CA ARG A 32 -5.43 0.98 -15.13
C ARG A 32 -4.80 0.27 -13.94
N GLN A 33 -5.58 -0.26 -13.01
CA GLN A 33 -5.03 -1.07 -11.93
C GLN A 33 -4.24 -2.26 -12.51
N ILE A 34 -4.85 -3.00 -13.45
CA ILE A 34 -4.22 -4.14 -14.11
C ILE A 34 -2.98 -3.72 -14.92
N LEU A 35 -3.06 -2.67 -15.73
CA LEU A 35 -1.96 -2.20 -16.58
C LEU A 35 -0.78 -1.71 -15.74
N SER A 36 -1.01 -0.94 -14.67
CA SER A 36 0.07 -0.48 -13.79
C SER A 36 0.83 -1.66 -13.16
N GLN A 37 0.13 -2.74 -12.83
CA GLN A 37 0.76 -3.95 -12.32
C GLN A 37 1.47 -4.77 -13.39
N GLN A 38 0.86 -4.92 -14.56
CA GLN A 38 1.44 -5.68 -15.66
C GLN A 38 2.72 -5.02 -16.20
N GLU A 39 2.79 -3.70 -16.26
CA GLU A 39 4.01 -2.97 -16.64
C GLU A 39 5.15 -3.21 -15.63
N PHE A 40 4.85 -3.14 -14.34
CA PHE A 40 5.85 -3.39 -13.30
C PHE A 40 6.25 -4.85 -13.21
N LEU A 41 5.31 -5.80 -13.21
CA LEU A 41 5.58 -7.24 -13.18
C LEU A 41 6.36 -7.69 -14.43
N ALA A 42 6.07 -7.11 -15.60
CA ALA A 42 6.76 -7.40 -16.86
C ALA A 42 8.11 -6.67 -17.03
N SER A 43 8.39 -5.62 -16.25
CA SER A 43 9.66 -4.88 -16.37
C SER A 43 10.88 -5.79 -16.18
N PRO A 44 11.82 -5.88 -17.14
CA PRO A 44 13.00 -6.73 -16.99
C PRO A 44 14.07 -6.11 -16.07
N VAL A 45 13.88 -4.86 -15.63
CA VAL A 45 14.87 -4.09 -14.87
C VAL A 45 14.60 -4.21 -13.37
N GLY A 46 15.60 -4.70 -12.62
CA GLY A 46 15.58 -4.77 -11.16
C GLY A 46 16.01 -6.12 -10.60
N LEU A 47 15.68 -6.38 -9.33
CA LEU A 47 15.98 -7.64 -8.63
C LEU A 47 14.74 -8.51 -8.58
N ARG A 48 14.89 -9.81 -8.87
CA ARG A 48 13.79 -10.77 -8.86
C ARG A 48 14.23 -12.10 -8.28
N VAL A 49 13.34 -12.72 -7.51
CA VAL A 49 13.43 -14.13 -7.11
C VAL A 49 12.35 -14.97 -7.78
N GLU A 50 12.50 -16.28 -7.74
CA GLU A 50 11.48 -17.21 -8.22
C GLU A 50 10.17 -17.08 -7.41
N PRO A 51 9.01 -17.44 -7.98
CA PRO A 51 7.76 -17.37 -7.26
C PRO A 51 7.80 -18.12 -5.93
N GLY A 52 7.17 -17.53 -4.91
CA GLY A 52 7.16 -18.08 -3.55
C GLY A 52 8.49 -17.99 -2.80
N GLN A 53 9.53 -17.34 -3.33
CA GLN A 53 10.79 -17.14 -2.62
C GLN A 53 10.84 -15.79 -1.88
N THR A 54 11.84 -15.63 -1.01
CA THR A 54 12.10 -14.38 -0.27
C THR A 54 13.21 -13.55 -0.93
N LEU A 55 12.95 -12.26 -1.14
CA LEU A 55 13.94 -11.25 -1.49
C LEU A 55 14.16 -10.32 -0.30
N GLY A 56 15.36 -10.36 0.31
CA GLY A 56 15.72 -9.50 1.44
C GLY A 56 16.77 -8.46 1.06
N LEU A 57 16.53 -7.18 1.37
CA LEU A 57 17.54 -6.11 1.30
C LEU A 57 17.68 -5.46 2.66
N ILE A 58 18.85 -5.62 3.27
CA ILE A 58 19.19 -5.05 4.58
C ILE A 58 20.47 -4.25 4.45
N GLY A 59 20.48 -3.03 4.97
CA GLY A 59 21.67 -2.19 4.92
C GLY A 59 21.54 -0.94 5.78
N GLY A 60 22.40 0.05 5.53
CA GLY A 60 22.24 1.41 6.03
C GLY A 60 21.09 2.09 5.29
N GLU A 61 21.35 3.22 4.64
CA GLU A 61 20.38 3.84 3.74
C GLU A 61 20.09 2.93 2.53
N LEU A 62 18.80 2.76 2.20
CA LEU A 62 18.37 2.04 1.01
C LEU A 62 17.79 3.03 0.00
N VAL A 63 18.38 3.11 -1.19
CA VAL A 63 17.89 3.98 -2.27
C VAL A 63 17.56 3.12 -3.48
N VAL A 64 16.34 3.24 -3.98
CA VAL A 64 15.85 2.56 -5.18
C VAL A 64 15.35 3.62 -6.16
N GLU A 65 16.09 3.77 -7.26
CA GLU A 65 15.78 4.70 -8.35
C GLU A 65 15.35 3.89 -9.58
N GLY A 66 14.05 3.93 -9.90
CA GLY A 66 13.46 3.11 -10.94
C GLY A 66 13.61 1.61 -10.71
N GLY A 67 13.34 0.83 -11.76
CA GLY A 67 13.38 -0.64 -11.69
C GLY A 67 12.39 -1.23 -10.68
N ALA A 68 12.50 -2.53 -10.42
CA ALA A 68 11.61 -3.21 -9.51
C ALA A 68 12.28 -4.29 -8.65
N LEU A 69 11.89 -4.37 -7.39
CA LEU A 69 12.16 -5.49 -6.48
C LEU A 69 10.98 -6.44 -6.53
N LYS A 70 11.20 -7.71 -6.90
CA LYS A 70 10.13 -8.65 -7.23
C LYS A 70 10.26 -9.98 -6.51
N ALA A 71 9.17 -10.38 -5.85
CA ALA A 71 8.99 -11.72 -5.30
C ALA A 71 7.54 -12.20 -5.52
N PRO A 72 7.18 -12.64 -6.74
CA PRO A 72 5.80 -13.03 -7.05
C PRO A 72 5.31 -14.14 -6.13
N SER A 73 4.13 -13.99 -5.52
CA SER A 73 3.61 -14.93 -4.52
C SER A 73 4.55 -15.18 -3.32
N GLY A 74 5.57 -14.34 -3.15
CA GLY A 74 6.68 -14.55 -2.25
C GLY A 74 6.72 -13.48 -1.16
N ARG A 75 7.92 -13.25 -0.62
CA ARG A 75 8.16 -12.30 0.45
C ARG A 75 9.23 -11.29 0.06
N ILE A 76 8.99 -10.00 0.32
CA ILE A 76 10.01 -8.96 0.25
C ILE A 76 10.24 -8.41 1.66
N GLU A 77 11.50 -8.42 2.10
CA GLU A 77 11.93 -7.91 3.42
C GLU A 77 12.91 -6.74 3.20
N LEU A 78 12.50 -5.52 3.54
CA LEU A 78 13.31 -4.31 3.41
C LEU A 78 13.64 -3.72 4.79
N GLY A 79 14.93 -3.59 5.08
CA GLY A 79 15.45 -3.15 6.37
C GLY A 79 16.53 -2.10 6.26
N SER A 80 16.30 -0.91 6.81
CA SER A 80 17.33 0.13 6.91
C SER A 80 17.76 0.32 8.37
N VAL A 81 19.01 -0.03 8.69
CA VAL A 81 19.55 -0.06 10.06
C VAL A 81 20.81 0.79 10.17
N VAL A 82 20.91 1.62 11.21
CA VAL A 82 22.06 2.50 11.47
C VAL A 82 22.49 2.40 12.93
N GLY A 83 23.67 2.95 13.27
CA GLY A 83 24.13 3.02 14.66
C GLY A 83 24.65 1.71 15.27
N GLY A 84 24.75 0.63 14.47
CA GLY A 84 25.23 -0.68 14.91
C GLY A 84 24.12 -1.55 15.49
N GLY A 85 24.11 -2.82 15.10
CA GLY A 85 23.08 -3.80 15.48
C GLY A 85 23.16 -5.01 14.55
N LEU A 86 22.76 -6.18 15.05
CA LEU A 86 22.64 -7.38 14.23
C LEU A 86 21.18 -7.59 13.87
N VAL A 87 20.91 -7.71 12.57
CA VAL A 87 19.61 -8.18 12.08
C VAL A 87 19.66 -9.70 12.06
N GLY A 88 18.79 -10.34 12.84
CA GLY A 88 18.67 -11.78 12.88
C GLY A 88 17.98 -12.31 11.63
N LEU A 89 18.38 -13.51 11.19
CA LEU A 89 17.65 -14.26 10.16
C LEU A 89 16.89 -15.39 10.87
N VAL A 90 15.57 -15.34 10.78
CA VAL A 90 14.68 -16.35 11.35
C VAL A 90 14.15 -17.21 10.20
N PRO A 91 14.61 -18.47 10.06
CA PRO A 91 14.07 -19.37 9.05
C PRO A 91 12.56 -19.58 9.24
N GLY A 92 11.80 -19.51 8.15
CA GLY A 92 10.36 -19.76 8.15
C GLY A 92 9.99 -20.93 7.23
N GLU A 93 8.69 -21.25 7.16
CA GLU A 93 8.17 -22.25 6.21
C GLU A 93 8.46 -21.86 4.75
N VAL A 94 8.46 -20.54 4.48
CA VAL A 94 8.86 -19.95 3.20
C VAL A 94 9.99 -18.95 3.45
N GLY A 95 11.21 -19.36 3.12
CA GLY A 95 12.41 -18.51 3.20
C GLY A 95 12.80 -18.11 4.62
N PHE A 96 12.91 -16.80 4.85
CA PHE A 96 13.32 -16.25 6.14
C PHE A 96 12.58 -14.94 6.44
N ALA A 97 12.44 -14.64 7.72
CA ALA A 97 12.05 -13.33 8.23
C ALA A 97 13.25 -12.62 8.86
N LEU A 98 13.20 -11.30 8.93
CA LEU A 98 14.21 -10.48 9.59
C LEU A 98 13.79 -10.14 11.02
N ASP A 99 14.69 -10.37 11.97
CA ASP A 99 14.52 -10.00 13.37
C ASP A 99 15.33 -8.74 13.70
N TYR A 100 14.65 -7.73 14.20
CA TYR A 100 15.21 -6.41 14.53
C TYR A 100 15.32 -6.17 16.05
N ALA A 101 15.11 -7.18 16.90
CA ALA A 101 15.17 -7.02 18.37
C ALA A 101 16.52 -6.46 18.87
N GLY A 102 17.61 -6.69 18.13
CA GLY A 102 18.95 -6.18 18.41
C GLY A 102 19.30 -4.85 17.74
N VAL A 103 18.34 -4.19 17.08
CA VAL A 103 18.57 -2.94 16.33
C VAL A 103 18.13 -1.75 17.16
N ALA A 104 19.07 -0.82 17.40
CA ALA A 104 18.82 0.36 18.22
C ALA A 104 18.35 1.58 17.42
N SER A 105 18.65 1.64 16.13
CA SER A 105 18.33 2.79 15.28
C SER A 105 18.12 2.36 13.84
N PHE A 106 17.15 2.99 13.18
CA PHE A 106 16.82 2.71 11.79
C PHE A 106 17.23 3.88 10.88
N GLY A 107 17.64 3.55 9.66
CA GLY A 107 18.02 4.53 8.63
C GLY A 107 16.87 4.81 7.66
N GLY A 108 17.17 5.58 6.61
CA GLY A 108 16.20 5.95 5.59
C GLY A 108 16.03 4.93 4.45
N MET A 109 14.85 4.91 3.85
CA MET A 109 14.61 4.31 2.53
C MET A 109 13.98 5.34 1.58
N GLN A 110 14.48 5.41 0.34
CA GLN A 110 13.97 6.32 -0.68
C GLN A 110 13.64 5.56 -1.96
N PHE A 111 12.42 5.74 -2.46
CA PHE A 111 11.92 5.17 -3.71
C PHE A 111 11.55 6.32 -4.65
N SER A 112 12.15 6.34 -5.85
CA SER A 112 11.93 7.41 -6.83
C SER A 112 11.97 6.89 -8.27
N GLN A 113 11.63 7.76 -9.23
CA GLN A 113 11.72 7.49 -10.67
C GLN A 113 10.96 6.21 -11.09
N GLN A 114 9.73 6.04 -10.59
CA GLN A 114 8.91 4.85 -10.82
C GLN A 114 9.59 3.57 -10.32
N ALA A 115 10.24 3.62 -9.15
CA ALA A 115 10.69 2.41 -8.46
C ALA A 115 9.49 1.59 -7.97
N GLY A 116 9.61 0.25 -8.07
CA GLY A 116 8.55 -0.68 -7.65
C GLY A 116 9.03 -1.72 -6.65
N VAL A 117 8.21 -2.01 -5.63
CA VAL A 117 8.37 -3.15 -4.73
C VAL A 117 7.13 -4.02 -4.88
N VAL A 118 7.28 -5.21 -5.47
CA VAL A 118 6.14 -5.98 -5.97
C VAL A 118 6.21 -7.43 -5.54
N ALA A 119 5.31 -7.82 -4.63
CA ALA A 119 5.10 -9.20 -4.22
C ALA A 119 3.80 -9.81 -4.80
N SER A 120 3.04 -9.03 -5.58
CA SER A 120 1.78 -9.47 -6.22
C SER A 120 1.92 -10.82 -6.93
N GLY A 121 0.91 -11.69 -6.79
CA GLY A 121 0.94 -13.06 -7.28
C GLY A 121 -0.36 -13.84 -7.00
N GLU A 122 -0.36 -15.14 -7.23
CA GLU A 122 -1.54 -16.03 -7.07
C GLU A 122 -2.19 -15.92 -5.68
N GLY A 123 -1.39 -16.04 -4.62
CA GLY A 123 -1.82 -15.84 -3.22
C GLY A 123 -1.47 -14.48 -2.67
N GLY A 124 -1.30 -13.48 -3.53
CA GLY A 124 -0.59 -12.25 -3.16
C GLY A 124 0.80 -12.56 -2.60
N GLY A 125 1.46 -11.57 -2.02
CA GLY A 125 2.74 -11.80 -1.34
C GLY A 125 2.77 -11.02 -0.04
N GLU A 126 3.89 -11.12 0.68
CA GLU A 126 4.13 -10.31 1.86
C GLU A 126 5.25 -9.31 1.62
N ILE A 127 5.01 -8.04 1.95
CA ILE A 127 6.05 -7.01 1.94
C ILE A 127 6.20 -6.47 3.36
N ARG A 128 7.43 -6.56 3.89
CA ARG A 128 7.79 -5.97 5.18
C ARG A 128 8.78 -4.83 5.01
N LEU A 129 8.49 -3.71 5.65
CA LEU A 129 9.35 -2.54 5.69
C LEU A 129 9.67 -2.17 7.14
N ARG A 130 10.97 -2.08 7.46
CA ARG A 130 11.49 -1.64 8.77
C ARG A 130 12.56 -0.58 8.60
N GLY A 131 12.31 0.62 9.11
CA GLY A 131 13.13 1.80 8.80
C GLY A 131 12.85 3.00 9.70
N GLY A 132 13.65 4.05 9.55
CA GLY A 132 13.45 5.34 10.18
C GLY A 132 12.50 6.17 9.32
N GLU A 133 13.03 6.79 8.28
CA GLU A 133 12.24 7.55 7.30
C GLU A 133 12.08 6.77 6.00
N VAL A 134 10.84 6.64 5.50
CA VAL A 134 10.55 6.03 4.20
C VAL A 134 9.83 7.03 3.33
N VAL A 135 10.39 7.31 2.15
CA VAL A 135 9.87 8.28 1.18
C VAL A 135 9.60 7.61 -0.15
N LEU A 136 8.37 7.73 -0.66
CA LEU A 136 7.99 7.34 -2.01
C LEU A 136 7.60 8.58 -2.81
N VAL A 137 8.30 8.81 -3.92
CA VAL A 137 8.08 9.93 -4.85
C VAL A 137 8.21 9.45 -6.31
N GLY A 138 7.89 10.31 -7.28
CA GLY A 138 8.06 9.99 -8.69
C GLY A 138 7.24 8.80 -9.16
N GLU A 139 5.98 8.69 -8.72
CA GLU A 139 5.05 7.61 -9.09
C GLU A 139 5.53 6.19 -8.69
N SER A 140 6.25 6.09 -7.57
CA SER A 140 6.73 4.82 -7.02
C SER A 140 5.62 3.98 -6.40
N LEU A 141 5.78 2.65 -6.42
CA LEU A 141 4.73 1.68 -6.05
C LEU A 141 5.25 0.62 -5.09
N ILE A 142 4.43 0.23 -4.11
CA ILE A 142 4.64 -0.96 -3.25
C ILE A 142 3.36 -1.79 -3.24
N PHE A 143 3.34 -2.93 -3.94
CA PHE A 143 2.14 -3.73 -4.18
C PHE A 143 2.28 -5.20 -3.76
N ALA A 144 1.24 -5.68 -3.07
CA ALA A 144 1.08 -7.07 -2.64
C ALA A 144 -0.28 -7.63 -3.09
N ASP A 145 -0.68 -7.34 -4.32
CA ASP A 145 -2.01 -7.67 -4.82
C ASP A 145 -2.19 -9.19 -5.05
N THR A 146 -3.38 -9.69 -4.71
CA THR A 146 -3.85 -11.05 -4.95
C THR A 146 -4.41 -11.16 -6.38
N LEU A 147 -3.76 -11.97 -7.20
CA LEU A 147 -4.08 -12.17 -8.62
C LEU A 147 -4.72 -13.53 -8.90
N GLY A 148 -4.84 -14.40 -7.90
CA GLY A 148 -5.34 -15.76 -8.03
C GLY A 148 -6.39 -16.12 -6.98
N ASN A 149 -6.50 -17.42 -6.71
CA ASN A 149 -7.57 -17.96 -5.86
C ASN A 149 -7.10 -18.24 -4.43
N GLU A 150 -5.82 -18.02 -4.15
CA GLU A 150 -5.23 -18.13 -2.82
C GLU A 150 -5.33 -16.77 -2.12
N ASP A 151 -5.51 -16.77 -0.80
CA ASP A 151 -5.67 -15.53 -0.04
C ASP A 151 -4.34 -14.77 0.08
N GLY A 152 -4.42 -13.44 -0.09
CA GLY A 152 -3.34 -12.48 0.06
C GLY A 152 -2.79 -12.39 1.47
N VAL A 153 -1.47 -12.20 1.60
CA VAL A 153 -0.85 -11.88 2.90
C VAL A 153 -0.89 -10.36 3.17
N GLY A 154 -0.26 -9.56 2.31
CA GLY A 154 -0.36 -8.10 2.33
C GLY A 154 0.94 -7.37 2.69
N LEU A 155 0.82 -6.28 3.44
CA LEU A 155 1.93 -5.38 3.77
C LEU A 155 1.99 -5.09 5.26
N ASP A 156 3.20 -5.08 5.79
CA ASP A 156 3.51 -4.74 7.17
C ASP A 156 4.65 -3.69 7.17
N VAL A 157 4.30 -2.45 7.50
CA VAL A 157 5.21 -1.30 7.53
C VAL A 157 5.36 -0.83 8.96
N ALA A 158 6.59 -0.81 9.48
CA ALA A 158 6.90 -0.23 10.79
C ALA A 158 8.09 0.70 10.65
N VAL A 159 7.80 2.02 10.64
CA VAL A 159 8.79 3.06 10.34
C VAL A 159 8.56 4.32 11.17
N GLU A 160 9.59 5.07 11.55
CA GLU A 160 9.39 6.33 12.30
C GLU A 160 8.58 7.38 11.51
N ARG A 161 8.84 7.53 10.21
CA ARG A 161 8.15 8.45 9.31
C ARG A 161 7.88 7.80 7.96
N LEU A 162 6.64 7.86 7.50
CA LEU A 162 6.23 7.41 6.17
C LEU A 162 5.68 8.59 5.37
N GLU A 163 6.25 8.82 4.19
CA GLU A 163 5.88 9.91 3.29
C GLU A 163 5.65 9.38 1.87
N LEU A 164 4.46 9.62 1.33
CA LEU A 164 4.13 9.34 -0.06
C LEU A 164 3.71 10.64 -0.75
N ARG A 165 4.35 10.95 -1.88
CA ARG A 165 3.99 12.08 -2.75
C ARG A 165 3.95 11.69 -4.22
N GLU A 166 3.56 12.62 -5.07
CA GLU A 166 3.66 12.53 -6.53
C GLU A 166 3.01 11.27 -7.10
N ARG A 167 1.74 11.03 -6.75
CA ARG A 167 0.96 9.85 -7.18
C ARG A 167 1.58 8.49 -6.81
N SER A 168 2.48 8.45 -5.83
CA SER A 168 3.03 7.18 -5.31
C SER A 168 1.97 6.35 -4.57
N ARG A 169 2.12 5.03 -4.56
CA ARG A 169 1.06 4.11 -4.09
C ARG A 169 1.59 2.98 -3.23
N ILE A 170 0.86 2.68 -2.17
CA ILE A 170 0.97 1.43 -1.40
C ILE A 170 -0.36 0.71 -1.48
N ALA A 171 -0.38 -0.55 -1.92
CA ALA A 171 -1.63 -1.28 -2.07
C ALA A 171 -1.54 -2.78 -1.85
N ALA A 172 -2.60 -3.33 -1.25
CA ALA A 172 -2.98 -4.74 -1.37
C ALA A 172 -4.42 -4.81 -1.88
N ALA A 173 -4.59 -5.16 -3.15
CA ALA A 173 -5.89 -5.38 -3.75
C ALA A 173 -6.09 -6.83 -4.15
N THR A 174 -7.34 -7.26 -4.32
CA THR A 174 -7.65 -8.52 -5.01
C THR A 174 -8.33 -8.26 -6.34
N LEU A 175 -7.92 -9.02 -7.35
CA LEU A 175 -8.44 -8.96 -8.71
C LEU A 175 -9.07 -10.31 -9.15
N SER A 176 -9.16 -11.28 -8.23
CA SER A 176 -9.64 -12.64 -8.50
C SER A 176 -10.46 -13.14 -7.30
N ALA A 177 -10.60 -14.46 -7.12
CA ALA A 177 -11.41 -15.08 -6.06
C ALA A 177 -10.72 -15.14 -4.68
N GLY A 178 -9.39 -15.08 -4.61
CA GLY A 178 -8.66 -15.00 -3.34
C GLY A 178 -8.87 -13.66 -2.67
N ASN A 179 -8.89 -13.61 -1.34
CA ASN A 179 -9.05 -12.36 -0.59
C ASN A 179 -7.79 -11.49 -0.72
N ALA A 180 -7.94 -10.17 -0.61
CA ALA A 180 -6.79 -9.26 -0.55
C ALA A 180 -6.13 -9.32 0.83
N GLY A 181 -4.81 -9.13 0.87
CA GLY A 181 -4.05 -9.06 2.11
C GLY A 181 -4.30 -7.80 2.93
N GLU A 182 -3.91 -7.82 4.20
CA GLU A 182 -3.99 -6.65 5.09
C GLU A 182 -2.89 -5.63 4.77
N VAL A 183 -3.18 -4.34 4.92
CA VAL A 183 -2.19 -3.27 4.93
C VAL A 183 -2.08 -2.72 6.34
N SER A 184 -0.98 -3.03 7.03
CA SER A 184 -0.69 -2.55 8.39
C SER A 184 0.46 -1.55 8.36
N ILE A 185 0.24 -0.38 8.96
CA ILE A 185 1.22 0.71 9.05
C ILE A 185 1.33 1.15 10.52
N ASP A 186 2.49 0.89 11.12
CA ASP A 186 2.93 1.44 12.39
C ASP A 186 3.95 2.56 12.13
N THR A 187 3.65 3.77 12.62
CA THR A 187 4.54 4.91 12.45
C THR A 187 4.42 5.96 13.54
N ALA A 188 5.32 6.94 13.58
CA ALA A 188 5.05 8.17 14.32
C ALA A 188 4.26 9.15 13.47
N ARG A 189 4.67 9.34 12.21
CA ARG A 189 4.07 10.32 11.29
C ARG A 189 3.86 9.74 9.90
N LEU A 190 2.61 9.82 9.45
CA LEU A 190 2.21 9.50 8.08
C LEU A 190 1.82 10.78 7.33
N LEU A 191 2.45 11.01 6.17
CA LEU A 191 2.06 12.02 5.19
C LEU A 191 1.72 11.36 3.84
N VAL A 192 0.54 11.66 3.33
CA VAL A 192 0.07 11.26 2.00
C VAL A 192 -0.35 12.53 1.25
N SER A 193 0.41 12.94 0.25
CA SER A 193 0.14 14.18 -0.49
C SER A 193 0.30 14.06 -2.00
N ASP A 194 -0.09 15.12 -2.72
CA ASP A 194 0.16 15.27 -4.15
C ASP A 194 -0.38 14.09 -5.01
N GLY A 195 -1.56 13.60 -4.64
CA GLY A 195 -2.29 12.50 -5.28
C GLY A 195 -1.81 11.11 -4.89
N ALA A 196 -0.95 10.98 -3.89
CA ALA A 196 -0.50 9.69 -3.38
C ALA A 196 -1.61 8.92 -2.65
N GLN A 197 -1.53 7.59 -2.65
CA GLN A 197 -2.61 6.75 -2.11
C GLN A 197 -2.08 5.54 -1.33
N ILE A 198 -2.77 5.21 -0.23
CA ILE A 198 -2.62 3.93 0.47
C ILE A 198 -3.96 3.22 0.44
N SER A 199 -3.99 1.95 0.05
CA SER A 199 -5.27 1.29 -0.15
C SER A 199 -5.30 -0.21 0.05
N ALA A 200 -6.44 -0.70 0.56
CA ALA A 200 -6.83 -2.10 0.56
C ALA A 200 -8.14 -2.24 -0.22
N ARG A 201 -8.15 -2.96 -1.35
CA ARG A 201 -9.28 -2.90 -2.30
C ARG A 201 -9.68 -4.27 -2.82
N THR A 202 -10.91 -4.40 -3.30
CA THR A 202 -11.31 -5.49 -4.21
C THR A 202 -11.78 -4.93 -5.55
N PHE A 203 -11.33 -5.57 -6.62
CA PHE A 203 -11.79 -5.43 -8.00
C PHE A 203 -12.36 -6.76 -8.53
N GLY A 204 -12.34 -7.82 -7.73
CA GLY A 204 -12.68 -9.19 -8.11
C GLY A 204 -13.79 -9.79 -7.24
N GLU A 205 -13.76 -11.11 -7.11
CA GLU A 205 -14.75 -11.86 -6.35
C GLU A 205 -14.37 -12.02 -4.86
N GLY A 206 -13.07 -11.97 -4.55
CA GLY A 206 -12.56 -12.04 -3.19
C GLY A 206 -12.83 -10.75 -2.40
N ASN A 207 -12.80 -10.86 -1.08
CA ASN A 207 -13.01 -9.73 -0.16
C ASN A 207 -11.81 -8.78 -0.19
N ALA A 208 -12.05 -7.49 0.01
CA ALA A 208 -10.98 -6.53 0.26
C ALA A 208 -10.34 -6.79 1.64
N GLY A 209 -9.06 -6.47 1.75
CA GLY A 209 -8.32 -6.56 2.99
C GLY A 209 -8.60 -5.35 3.89
N ASN A 210 -8.13 -5.43 5.13
CA ASN A 210 -8.18 -4.31 6.07
C ASN A 210 -7.02 -3.34 5.83
N LEU A 211 -7.25 -2.06 6.14
CA LEU A 211 -6.21 -1.04 6.22
C LEU A 211 -6.13 -0.52 7.66
N THR A 212 -5.05 -0.86 8.35
CA THR A 212 -4.80 -0.50 9.74
C THR A 212 -3.63 0.48 9.81
N ILE A 213 -3.87 1.67 10.35
CA ILE A 213 -2.85 2.72 10.54
C ILE A 213 -2.78 3.09 12.01
N ALA A 214 -1.64 2.83 12.63
CA ALA A 214 -1.28 3.26 13.97
C ALA A 214 -0.16 4.31 13.86
N ALA A 215 -0.53 5.59 14.00
CA ALA A 215 0.42 6.70 13.94
C ALA A 215 0.47 7.45 15.27
N THR A 216 1.55 7.34 16.04
CA THR A 216 1.59 7.89 17.41
C THR A 216 1.47 9.42 17.46
N GLU A 217 1.96 10.14 16.46
CA GLU A 217 1.91 11.61 16.39
C GLU A 217 0.84 12.11 15.42
N SER A 218 0.91 11.76 14.13
CA SER A 218 -0.04 12.28 13.14
C SER A 218 -0.25 11.43 11.89
N VAL A 219 -1.44 11.55 11.34
CA VAL A 219 -1.79 11.16 9.96
C VAL A 219 -2.25 12.40 9.21
N GLU A 220 -1.63 12.68 8.07
CA GLU A 220 -1.93 13.84 7.23
C GLU A 220 -2.17 13.38 5.79
N ALA A 221 -3.38 13.64 5.28
CA ALA A 221 -3.72 13.48 3.87
C ALA A 221 -4.00 14.88 3.29
N ILE A 222 -3.23 15.30 2.29
CA ILE A 222 -3.24 16.70 1.82
C ILE A 222 -3.23 16.77 0.30
N GLY A 223 -4.18 17.50 -0.28
CA GLY A 223 -4.12 17.87 -1.69
C GLY A 223 -4.59 16.79 -2.67
N THR A 224 -4.46 17.11 -3.94
CA THR A 224 -4.68 16.21 -5.08
C THR A 224 -3.41 16.18 -5.95
N SER A 225 -3.35 15.31 -6.96
CA SER A 225 -2.26 15.31 -7.95
C SER A 225 -2.20 16.63 -8.72
N ALA A 226 -1.04 16.91 -9.33
CA ALA A 226 -0.83 18.16 -10.08
C ALA A 226 -1.83 18.40 -11.24
N ASP A 227 -2.38 17.32 -11.81
CA ASP A 227 -3.44 17.37 -12.83
C ASP A 227 -4.87 17.40 -12.24
N GLY A 228 -5.00 17.38 -10.91
CA GLY A 228 -6.26 17.37 -10.18
C GLY A 228 -7.03 16.04 -10.26
N ARG A 229 -6.47 15.02 -10.91
CA ARG A 229 -7.19 13.77 -11.25
C ARG A 229 -7.22 12.74 -10.12
N PHE A 230 -6.30 12.83 -9.17
CA PHE A 230 -6.18 11.87 -8.08
C PHE A 230 -6.20 12.59 -6.74
N SER A 231 -7.16 12.24 -5.90
CA SER A 231 -7.17 12.67 -4.50
C SER A 231 -6.07 11.95 -3.72
N SER A 232 -5.35 12.68 -2.87
CA SER A 232 -4.47 12.04 -1.90
C SER A 232 -5.31 11.34 -0.85
N GLY A 233 -4.93 10.16 -0.36
CA GLY A 233 -5.78 9.53 0.64
C GLY A 233 -5.54 8.10 1.04
N LEU A 234 -6.45 7.64 1.89
CA LEU A 234 -6.51 6.30 2.47
C LEU A 234 -7.82 5.63 2.05
N PHE A 235 -7.76 4.45 1.46
CA PHE A 235 -8.92 3.87 0.76
C PHE A 235 -9.11 2.39 1.06
N ALA A 236 -10.23 2.04 1.70
CA ALA A 236 -10.71 0.66 1.82
C ALA A 236 -11.97 0.49 0.98
N ARG A 237 -11.90 -0.16 -0.20
CA ARG A 237 -13.01 -0.10 -1.17
C ARG A 237 -13.35 -1.42 -1.84
N VAL A 238 -14.65 -1.65 -2.03
CA VAL A 238 -15.18 -2.59 -3.02
C VAL A 238 -15.45 -1.81 -4.29
N ASN A 239 -14.64 -2.02 -5.33
CA ASN A 239 -14.80 -1.28 -6.58
C ASN A 239 -15.99 -1.79 -7.38
N SER A 240 -16.50 -0.95 -8.28
CA SER A 240 -17.63 -1.35 -9.12
C SER A 240 -17.26 -2.58 -9.95
N GLY A 241 -18.21 -3.50 -10.09
CA GLY A 241 -18.00 -4.79 -10.76
C GLY A 241 -17.32 -5.87 -9.90
N ALA A 242 -16.83 -5.54 -8.71
CA ALA A 242 -16.42 -6.52 -7.71
C ALA A 242 -17.64 -7.12 -7.00
N THR A 243 -17.53 -8.36 -6.52
CA THR A 243 -18.59 -9.07 -5.79
C THR A 243 -18.24 -9.43 -4.34
N GLY A 244 -17.02 -9.09 -3.89
CA GLY A 244 -16.54 -9.36 -2.53
C GLY A 244 -16.93 -8.29 -1.51
N ASP A 245 -16.90 -8.66 -0.23
CA ASP A 245 -17.11 -7.72 0.88
C ASP A 245 -15.90 -6.78 1.06
N GLY A 246 -16.15 -5.59 1.58
CA GLY A 246 -15.15 -4.59 1.91
C GLY A 246 -14.52 -4.86 3.28
N GLY A 247 -13.23 -4.58 3.42
CA GLY A 247 -12.53 -4.60 4.70
C GLY A 247 -12.69 -3.29 5.49
N ASP A 248 -12.15 -3.31 6.70
CA ASP A 248 -12.18 -2.18 7.63
C ASP A 248 -11.02 -1.19 7.39
N LEU A 249 -11.26 0.10 7.66
CA LEU A 249 -10.23 1.12 7.78
C LEU A 249 -10.13 1.61 9.22
N THR A 250 -9.04 1.28 9.90
CA THR A 250 -8.79 1.72 11.28
C THR A 250 -7.62 2.69 11.33
N ILE A 251 -7.87 3.90 11.85
CA ILE A 251 -6.82 4.91 12.07
C ILE A 251 -6.75 5.25 13.56
N THR A 252 -5.59 5.00 14.17
CA THR A 252 -5.29 5.40 15.54
C THR A 252 -4.18 6.44 15.52
N THR A 253 -4.50 7.69 15.87
CA THR A 253 -3.51 8.76 15.93
C THR A 253 -3.88 9.87 16.91
N SER A 254 -2.86 10.64 17.33
CA SER A 254 -3.03 11.84 18.15
C SER A 254 -3.59 13.02 17.34
N ARG A 255 -3.21 13.12 16.06
CA ARG A 255 -3.73 14.16 15.15
C ARG A 255 -4.02 13.58 13.78
N LEU A 256 -5.27 13.75 13.33
CA LEU A 256 -5.68 13.46 11.96
C LEU A 256 -5.96 14.79 11.23
N LEU A 257 -5.29 15.00 10.09
CA LEU A 257 -5.55 16.12 9.18
C LEU A 257 -5.91 15.57 7.80
N VAL A 258 -7.02 16.04 7.26
CA VAL A 258 -7.44 15.81 5.87
C VAL A 258 -7.79 17.18 5.28
N SER A 259 -7.07 17.62 4.25
CA SER A 259 -7.26 18.95 3.65
C SER A 259 -7.04 18.98 2.14
N ASP A 260 -7.45 20.10 1.53
CA ASP A 260 -7.12 20.46 0.14
C ASP A 260 -7.56 19.44 -0.92
N GLY A 261 -8.69 18.75 -0.68
CA GLY A 261 -9.23 17.75 -1.60
C GLY A 261 -8.78 16.31 -1.33
N ALA A 262 -7.95 16.10 -0.32
CA ALA A 262 -7.62 14.76 0.15
C ALA A 262 -8.82 14.03 0.77
N GLN A 263 -8.76 12.69 0.79
CA GLN A 263 -9.87 11.83 1.15
C GLN A 263 -9.46 10.65 2.04
N ILE A 264 -10.40 10.19 2.84
CA ILE A 264 -10.31 8.96 3.64
C ILE A 264 -11.65 8.26 3.49
N ASP A 265 -11.68 7.14 2.78
CA ASP A 265 -12.93 6.51 2.38
C ASP A 265 -12.98 5.01 2.65
N VAL A 266 -14.14 4.58 3.15
CA VAL A 266 -14.59 3.18 3.14
C VAL A 266 -15.88 3.12 2.33
N VAL A 267 -15.84 2.56 1.12
CA VAL A 267 -17.00 2.60 0.20
C VAL A 267 -17.13 1.30 -0.58
N THR A 268 -18.39 0.85 -0.73
CA THR A 268 -18.75 -0.20 -1.67
C THR A 268 -19.46 0.38 -2.88
N PHE A 269 -18.82 0.25 -4.05
CA PHE A 269 -19.38 0.55 -5.37
C PHE A 269 -19.81 -0.73 -6.12
N GLY A 270 -19.27 -1.89 -5.75
CA GLY A 270 -19.62 -3.20 -6.31
C GLY A 270 -20.79 -3.88 -5.58
N GLU A 271 -21.00 -5.16 -5.88
CA GLU A 271 -21.94 -6.02 -5.16
C GLU A 271 -21.23 -6.58 -3.93
N GLY A 272 -21.57 -6.14 -2.72
CA GLY A 272 -20.88 -6.55 -1.50
C GLY A 272 -21.17 -5.59 -0.34
N ASN A 273 -20.84 -5.96 0.89
CA ASN A 273 -21.02 -5.08 2.04
C ASN A 273 -19.67 -4.48 2.44
N ALA A 274 -19.61 -3.18 2.71
CA ALA A 274 -18.49 -2.63 3.46
C ALA A 274 -18.63 -3.03 4.94
N ALA A 275 -17.58 -3.58 5.54
CA ALA A 275 -17.51 -3.76 6.99
C ALA A 275 -17.29 -2.41 7.72
N ILE A 276 -17.88 -2.25 8.92
CA ILE A 276 -17.88 -1.02 9.75
C ILE A 276 -17.55 -1.35 11.21
#